data_AF-A0A920CNY2-F1
#
_entry.id   AF-A0A920CNY2-F1
#
_cell.length_a   1.000
_cell.length_b   1.000
_cell.length_c   1.000
_cell.angle_alpha   90.00
_cell.angle_beta   90.00
_cell.angle_gamma   90.00
#
_symmetry.space_group_name_H-M   'P 1'
#
loop_
_entity.id
_entity.type
_entity.pdbx_description
1 polymer ?
#
loop_
_entity_poly.entity_id
_entity_poly.type
_entity_poly.pdbx_seq_one_letter_code
_entity_poly.pdbx_strand_id
1 'polypeptide(L)' 'MLDKGIKVETWSQEKLAAHLKEIGADKPPKPRNQLANEITAPKQGRWGKYLK' A
#
# COMPACT_ATOMS: atom_id res chain seq x y z
N MET A 1 -25.43 -1.16 15.32
CA MET A 1 -24.11 -1.83 15.28
C MET A 1 -24.10 -2.70 14.03
N LEU A 2 -23.16 -2.45 13.11
CA LEU A 2 -23.08 -3.15 11.81
C LEU A 2 -22.25 -4.42 11.99
N ASP A 3 -22.85 -5.47 12.53
CA ASP A 3 -22.27 -6.81 12.47
C ASP A 3 -22.40 -7.32 11.04
N LYS A 4 -21.45 -6.95 10.18
CA LYS A 4 -21.46 -7.25 8.73
C LYS A 4 -21.31 -8.74 8.38
N GLY A 5 -21.63 -9.67 9.28
CA GLY A 5 -21.47 -11.11 9.05
C GLY A 5 -20.05 -11.52 8.67
N ILE A 6 -19.05 -10.73 9.09
CA ILE A 6 -17.64 -10.99 8.77
C ILE A 6 -17.20 -12.17 9.64
N LYS A 7 -16.84 -13.27 8.98
CA LYS A 7 -16.23 -14.42 9.66
C LYS A 7 -14.84 -14.03 10.13
N VAL A 8 -14.63 -14.11 11.44
CA VAL A 8 -13.33 -13.89 12.07
C VAL A 8 -12.77 -15.26 12.43
N GLU A 9 -11.57 -15.57 11.95
CA GLU A 9 -10.85 -16.80 12.28
C GLU A 9 -9.41 -16.42 12.65
N THR A 10 -8.86 -17.06 13.68
CA THR A 10 -7.46 -16.90 14.06
C THR A 10 -6.60 -17.87 13.25
N TRP A 11 -5.58 -17.38 12.56
CA TRP A 11 -4.67 -18.23 11.78
C TRP A 11 -3.41 -18.58 12.56
N SER A 12 -2.94 -19.82 12.38
CA SER A 12 -1.58 -20.21 12.78
C SER A 12 -0.54 -19.55 11.86
N GLN A 13 0.69 -19.42 12.34
CA GLN A 13 1.78 -18.80 11.59
C GLN A 13 2.07 -19.50 10.26
N GLU A 14 1.95 -20.84 10.23
CA GLU A 14 2.12 -21.66 9.02
C GLU A 14 1.02 -21.38 7.98
N LYS A 15 -0.24 -21.32 8.41
CA LYS A 15 -1.39 -21.02 7.54
C LYS A 15 -1.28 -19.61 6.95
N LEU A 16 -0.82 -18.66 7.75
CA LEU A 16 -0.60 -17.28 7.33
C LEU A 16 0.53 -17.18 6.30
N ALA A 17 1.68 -17.84 6.54
CA ALA A 17 2.80 -17.84 5.60
C ALA A 17 2.43 -18.47 4.24
N ALA A 18 1.70 -19.60 4.26
CA ALA A 18 1.22 -20.25 3.04
C ALA A 18 0.30 -19.33 2.23
N HIS A 19 -0.63 -18.65 2.90
CA HIS A 19 -1.54 -17.72 2.25
C HIS A 19 -0.83 -16.47 1.70
N LEU A 20 0.12 -15.89 2.44
CA LEU A 20 0.93 -14.77 1.96
C LEU A 20 1.68 -15.13 0.67
N LYS A 21 2.17 -16.37 0.57
CA LYS A 21 2.82 -16.89 -0.64
C LYS A 21 1.84 -17.05 -1.80
N GLU A 22 0.64 -17.56 -1.54
CA GLU A 22 -0.43 -17.73 -2.54
C GLU A 22 -0.85 -16.39 -3.16
N ILE A 23 -1.04 -15.36 -2.34
CA ILE A 23 -1.45 -14.02 -2.81
C ILE A 23 -0.28 -13.18 -3.34
N GLY A 24 0.94 -13.70 -3.32
CA GLY A 24 2.15 -12.99 -3.76
C GLY A 24 2.62 -11.87 -2.82
N ALA A 25 2.12 -11.84 -1.58
CA ALA A 25 2.50 -10.89 -0.53
C ALA A 25 3.68 -11.39 0.36
N ASP A 26 4.35 -12.46 -0.05
CA ASP A 26 5.55 -13.01 0.60
C ASP A 26 6.70 -12.00 0.70
N LYS A 27 6.78 -11.07 -0.25
CA LYS A 27 7.82 -10.04 -0.30
C LYS A 27 7.24 -8.67 0.06
N PRO A 28 8.00 -7.82 0.77
CA PRO A 28 7.61 -6.43 0.91
C PRO A 28 7.42 -5.81 -0.47
N PRO A 29 6.45 -4.90 -0.63
CA PRO A 29 6.26 -4.21 -1.90
C PRO A 29 7.56 -3.54 -2.32
N LYS A 30 7.80 -3.48 -3.64
CA LYS A 30 8.97 -2.76 -4.18
C LYS A 30 8.98 -1.35 -3.58
N PRO A 31 10.11 -0.88 -3.04
CA PRO A 31 10.20 0.49 -2.55
C PRO A 31 9.77 1.42 -3.69
N ARG A 32 8.78 2.28 -3.42
CA ARG A 32 8.45 3.38 -4.33
C ARG A 32 9.61 4.35 -4.25
N ASN A 33 10.62 4.15 -5.10
CA ASN A 33 11.67 5.14 -5.31
C ASN A 33 10.98 6.48 -5.60
N GLN A 34 11.31 7.45 -4.77
CA GLN A 34 10.50 8.62 -4.50
C GLN A 34 10.24 9.44 -5.78
N LEU A 35 8.96 9.67 -6.07
CA LEU A 35 8.41 10.89 -6.69
C LEU A 35 9.16 11.46 -7.90
N ALA A 36 9.30 10.72 -9.01
CA ALA A 36 9.55 11.38 -10.29
C ALA A 36 8.24 11.88 -10.93
N ASN A 37 7.21 11.03 -11.05
CA ASN A 37 6.11 11.30 -12.00
C ASN A 37 4.68 11.09 -11.46
N GLU A 38 4.48 10.84 -10.16
CA GLU A 38 3.13 10.61 -9.58
C GLU A 38 2.46 11.87 -9.02
N ILE A 39 3.13 13.01 -9.11
CA ILE A 39 2.55 14.29 -8.71
C ILE A 39 1.83 14.87 -9.93
N THR A 40 0.54 14.59 -10.08
CA THR A 40 -0.33 15.24 -11.09
C THR A 40 -0.62 16.71 -10.77
N ALA A 41 -0.34 17.15 -9.55
CA ALA A 41 -0.52 18.53 -9.13
C ALA A 41 0.77 19.36 -9.32
N PRO A 42 0.69 20.58 -9.87
CA PRO A 42 1.86 21.43 -9.99
C PRO A 42 2.45 21.74 -8.60
N LYS A 43 3.73 21.43 -8.39
CA LYS A 43 4.43 21.77 -7.16
C LYS A 43 4.69 23.27 -7.13
N GLN A 44 4.26 23.95 -6.07
CA GLN A 44 4.66 25.34 -5.83
C GLN A 44 6.17 25.36 -5.55
N GLY A 45 6.94 25.97 -6.42
CA GLY A 45 8.36 26.22 -6.21
C GLY A 45 8.59 27.26 -5.11
N ARG A 46 9.83 27.39 -4.64
CA ARG A 46 10.22 28.57 -3.84
C ARG A 46 9.87 29.81 -4.67
N TRP A 47 9.29 30.83 -4.03
CA TRP A 47 8.81 32.08 -4.64
C TRP A 47 7.40 32.06 -5.25
N GLY A 48 6.57 31.07 -4.94
CA GLY A 48 5.16 31.09 -5.34
C GLY A 48 4.91 30.84 -6.82
N LYS A 49 5.94 30.43 -7.56
CA LYS A 49 5.81 30.01 -8.96
C LYS A 49 5.67 28.49 -9.00
N TYR A 50 4.68 27.99 -9.71
CA TYR A 50 4.52 26.55 -9.94
C TYR A 50 5.65 26.03 -10.84
N LEU A 51 6.29 24.93 -10.40
CA LEU A 51 7.26 24.19 -11.20
C LEU A 51 6.48 23.35 -12.22
N LYS A 52 6.84 23.50 -13.50
CA LYS A 52 6.23 22.81 -14.64
C LYS A 52 6.88 21.45 -14.85
#